data_AF-A0A078J5T2-F1
#
_entry.id   AF-A0A078J5T2-F1
#
_cell.length_a   1.000
_cell.length_b   1.000
_cell.length_c   1.000
_cell.angle_alpha   90.00
_cell.angle_beta   90.00
_cell.angle_gamma   90.00
#
_symmetry.space_group_name_H-M   'P 1'
#
loop_
_entity.id
_entity.type
_entity.pdbx_description
1 polymer ?
#
loop_
_entity_poly.entity_id
_entity_poly.type
_entity_poly.pdbx_seq_one_letter_code
_entity_poly.pdbx_strand_id
1 'polypeptide(L)'
;MANFNLASLPPSMLHKILSKVATTSIRDFGSAGVAFFGFNAIGREDHFYKSADLIFLNDWTDEVNVVTTFRLKCYQLGNPEAIYL
;
A
#
# COMPACT_ATOMS: atom_id res chain seq x y z
N MET A 1 26.85 -9.00 -1.78
CA MET A 1 25.66 -8.58 -1.01
C MET A 1 24.86 -9.83 -0.70
N ALA A 2 24.51 -10.08 0.55
CA ALA A 2 23.61 -11.18 0.88
C ALA A 2 22.26 -10.92 0.20
N ASN A 3 21.73 -11.91 -0.51
CA ASN A 3 20.42 -11.81 -1.12
C ASN A 3 19.37 -11.83 0.01
N PHE A 4 18.85 -10.66 0.37
CA PHE A 4 17.89 -10.53 1.45
C PHE A 4 16.52 -10.99 0.96
N ASN A 5 16.13 -12.20 1.36
CA ASN A 5 14.83 -12.75 0.99
C ASN A 5 13.79 -12.40 2.06
N LEU A 6 12.93 -11.41 1.77
CA LEU A 6 11.84 -10.99 2.63
C LEU A 6 10.89 -12.15 3.01
N ALA A 7 10.67 -13.11 2.11
CA ALA A 7 9.81 -14.28 2.35
C ALA A 7 10.41 -15.29 3.34
N SER A 8 11.72 -15.19 3.62
CA SER A 8 12.39 -16.07 4.59
C SER A 8 12.34 -15.54 6.03
N LEU A 9 11.83 -14.31 6.22
CA LEU A 9 11.78 -13.69 7.55
C LEU A 9 10.68 -14.31 8.41
N PRO A 10 10.93 -14.44 9.73
CA PRO A 10 9.88 -14.78 10.68
C PRO A 10 8.72 -13.76 10.64
N PRO A 11 7.47 -14.18 10.90
CA PRO A 11 6.32 -13.27 10.94
C PRO A 11 6.51 -12.08 11.89
N SER A 12 7.18 -12.28 13.03
CA SER A 12 7.47 -11.22 13.99
C SER A 12 8.41 -10.14 13.46
N MET A 13 9.33 -10.48 12.55
CA MET A 13 10.18 -9.50 11.86
C MET A 13 9.39 -8.74 10.80
N LEU A 14 8.54 -9.43 10.03
CA LEU A 14 7.66 -8.79 9.05
C LEU A 14 6.75 -7.77 9.74
N HIS A 15 6.19 -8.12 10.89
CA HIS A 15 5.35 -7.26 11.71
C HIS A 15 6.08 -6.00 12.19
N LYS A 16 7.31 -6.15 12.71
CA LYS A 16 8.16 -5.03 13.12
C LYS A 16 8.50 -4.10 11.96
N ILE A 17 8.86 -4.66 10.80
CA ILE A 17 9.17 -3.87 9.60
C ILE A 17 7.92 -3.08 9.19
N LEU A 18 6.78 -3.76 9.07
CA LEU A 18 5.55 -3.12 8.64
C LEU A 18 5.04 -2.08 9.65
N SER A 19 5.25 -2.32 10.95
CA SER A 19 4.92 -1.36 12.01
C SER A 19 5.77 -0.10 11.91
N LYS A 20 7.07 -0.25 11.58
CA LYS A 20 7.94 0.89 11.34
C LYS A 20 7.54 1.67 10.10
N VAL A 21 7.11 0.99 9.03
CA VAL A 21 6.62 1.62 7.82
C VAL A 21 5.30 2.37 8.09
N ALA A 22 4.34 1.73 8.75
CA ALA A 22 3.05 2.34 9.12
C ALA A 22 3.23 3.63 9.92
N THR A 23 4.10 3.62 10.93
CA THR A 23 4.38 4.79 11.79
C THR A 23 5.23 5.88 11.13
N THR A 24 5.61 5.71 9.86
CA THR A 24 6.41 6.70 9.11
C THR A 24 5.63 7.30 7.94
N SER A 25 4.83 6.48 7.23
CA SER A 25 4.10 6.93 6.05
C SER A 25 2.97 5.96 5.71
N ILE A 26 1.73 6.43 5.74
CA ILE A 26 0.57 5.65 5.28
C ILE A 26 0.69 5.24 3.81
N ARG A 27 1.34 6.06 2.97
CA ARG A 27 1.58 5.77 1.56
C ARG A 27 2.53 4.58 1.39
N ASP A 28 3.64 4.58 2.13
CA ASP A 28 4.62 3.49 2.06
C ASP A 28 4.04 2.21 2.67
N PHE A 29 3.20 2.34 3.69
CA PHE A 29 2.46 1.23 4.27
C PHE A 29 1.51 0.58 3.26
N GLY A 30 0.70 1.39 2.56
CA GLY A 30 -0.16 0.91 1.48
C GLY A 30 0.65 0.25 0.36
N SER A 31 1.77 0.88 -0.03
CA SER A 31 2.66 0.38 -1.09
C SER A 31 3.31 -0.96 -0.71
N ALA A 32 3.75 -1.11 0.54
CA ALA A 32 4.33 -2.36 1.06
C ALA A 32 3.32 -3.52 1.01
N GLY A 33 2.04 -3.24 1.29
CA GLY A 33 0.97 -4.22 1.18
C GLY A 33 0.75 -4.71 -0.26
N VAL A 34 0.83 -3.82 -1.25
CA VAL A 34 0.70 -4.21 -2.66
C VAL A 34 1.92 -5.01 -3.14
N ALA A 35 3.13 -4.61 -2.70
CA ALA A 35 4.37 -5.20 -3.17
C ALA A 35 4.68 -6.60 -2.60
N PHE A 36 4.17 -6.93 -1.40
CA PHE A 36 4.48 -8.19 -0.74
C PHE A 36 3.27 -8.80 -0.01
N PHE A 37 2.90 -10.02 -0.40
CA PHE A 37 1.73 -10.72 0.16
C PHE A 37 1.79 -10.89 1.69
N GLY A 38 2.98 -11.15 2.26
CA GLY A 38 3.14 -11.26 3.71
C GLY A 38 2.83 -9.95 4.45
N PHE A 39 3.14 -8.80 3.84
CA PHE A 39 2.74 -7.50 4.38
C PHE A 39 1.26 -7.22 4.18
N ASN A 40 0.66 -7.61 3.05
CA ASN A 40 -0.79 -7.51 2.87
C ASN A 40 -1.57 -8.29 3.93
N ALA A 41 -1.12 -9.50 4.25
CA ALA A 41 -1.77 -10.35 5.23
C ALA A 41 -1.72 -9.73 6.64
N ILE A 42 -0.54 -9.28 7.06
CA ILE A 42 -0.32 -8.70 8.39
C ILE A 42 -0.90 -7.28 8.50
N GLY A 43 -0.80 -6.47 7.44
CA GLY A 43 -1.24 -5.08 7.41
C GLY A 43 -2.75 -4.89 7.55
N ARG A 44 -3.54 -5.96 7.45
CA ARG A 44 -5.00 -5.93 7.70
C ARG A 44 -5.36 -5.87 9.19
N GLU A 45 -4.40 -6.02 10.09
CA GLU A 45 -4.66 -5.90 11.53
C GLU A 45 -4.95 -4.43 11.91
N ASP A 46 -6.04 -4.21 12.65
CA ASP A 46 -6.53 -2.87 13.04
C ASP A 46 -5.49 -1.95 13.68
N HIS A 47 -4.54 -2.52 14.42
CA HIS A 47 -3.55 -1.73 15.15
C HIS A 47 -2.60 -0.96 14.24
N PHE A 48 -2.35 -1.43 13.00
CA PHE A 48 -1.56 -0.69 12.02
C PHE A 48 -2.25 0.61 11.63
N TYR A 49 -3.55 0.56 11.32
CA TYR A 49 -4.32 1.75 10.95
C TYR A 49 -4.48 2.74 12.12
N LYS A 50 -4.51 2.25 13.36
CA LYS A 50 -4.53 3.11 14.56
C LYS A 50 -3.20 3.81 14.84
N SER A 51 -2.10 3.26 14.32
CA SER A 51 -0.74 3.76 14.55
C SER A 51 -0.10 4.38 13.30
N ALA A 52 -0.83 4.39 12.18
CA ALA A 52 -0.30 4.87 10.93
C ALA A 52 -0.11 6.39 10.94
N ASP A 53 1.04 6.83 10.43
CA ASP A 53 1.31 8.25 10.23
C ASP A 53 0.58 8.73 8.98
N LEU A 54 -0.32 9.70 9.19
CA LEU A 54 -1.20 10.25 8.17
C LEU A 54 -0.61 11.47 7.45
N ILE A 55 0.66 11.81 7.66
CA ILE A 55 1.33 13.00 7.07
C ILE A 55 1.15 13.11 5.55
N PHE A 56 0.95 12.01 4.83
CA PHE A 56 0.72 11.99 3.38
C PHE A 56 -0.67 11.50 2.95
N LEU A 57 -1.63 11.40 3.88
CA LEU A 57 -2.94 10.82 3.58
C LEU A 57 -3.71 11.64 2.52
N ASN A 58 -3.69 12.97 2.64
CA ASN A 58 -4.41 13.85 1.71
C ASN A 58 -3.79 13.78 0.31
N ASP A 59 -2.48 13.97 0.21
CA ASP A 59 -1.75 13.89 -1.06
C ASP A 59 -1.95 12.53 -1.73
N TRP A 60 -1.89 11.44 -0.97
CA TRP A 60 -2.13 10.10 -1.49
C TRP A 60 -3.58 9.92 -1.96
N THR A 61 -4.54 10.45 -1.21
CA THR A 61 -5.97 10.41 -1.60
C THR A 61 -6.20 11.21 -2.88
N ASP A 62 -5.57 12.37 -3.02
CA ASP A 62 -5.68 13.21 -4.22
C ASP A 62 -5.04 12.54 -5.43
N GLU A 63 -3.85 11.95 -5.30
CA GLU A 63 -3.21 11.15 -6.35
C GLU A 63 -4.12 10.00 -6.80
N VAL A 64 -4.62 9.21 -5.86
CA VAL A 64 -5.52 8.08 -6.14
C VAL A 64 -6.83 8.56 -6.77
N ASN A 65 -7.38 9.69 -6.33
CA ASN A 65 -8.60 10.28 -6.90
C ASN A 65 -8.40 10.73 -8.34
N VAL A 66 -7.26 11.35 -8.67
CA VAL A 66 -6.93 11.77 -10.04
C VAL A 66 -6.86 10.55 -10.95
N VAL A 67 -6.12 9.51 -10.54
CA VAL A 67 -5.99 8.27 -11.31
C VAL A 67 -7.35 7.59 -11.48
N THR A 68 -8.12 7.46 -10.39
CA THR A 68 -9.45 6.84 -10.42
C THR A 68 -10.40 7.61 -11.35
N THR A 69 -10.40 8.94 -11.27
CA THR A 69 -11.21 9.81 -12.14
C THR A 69 -10.82 9.64 -13.61
N PHE A 70 -9.52 9.54 -13.90
CA PHE A 70 -9.03 9.30 -15.26
C PHE A 70 -9.52 7.94 -15.79
N ARG A 71 -9.33 6.86 -15.03
CA ARG A 71 -9.78 5.50 -15.40
C ARG A 71 -11.29 5.47 -15.66
N LEU A 72 -12.08 6.12 -14.81
CA LEU A 72 -13.53 6.23 -14.97
C LEU A 72 -13.92 6.95 -16.27
N LYS A 73 -13.23 8.06 -16.61
CA LYS A 73 -13.48 8.75 -17.89
C LYS A 73 -13.16 7.86 -19.09
N CYS A 74 -12.03 7.16 -19.07
CA CYS A 74 -11.68 6.23 -20.14
C CYS A 74 -12.70 5.10 -20.28
N TYR A 75 -13.17 4.54 -19.16
CA TYR A 75 -14.23 3.54 -19.15
C TYR A 75 -15.53 4.07 -19.79
N GLN A 76 -15.96 5.28 -19.39
CA GLN A 76 -17.15 5.94 -19.94
C GLN A 76 -17.04 6.24 -21.43
N LEU A 77 -15.82 6.43 -21.94
CA LEU A 77 -15.53 6.63 -23.37
C LEU A 77 -15.42 5.31 -24.17
N GLY A 78 -15.73 4.17 -23.56
CA GLY A 78 -15.73 2.87 -24.23
C GLY A 78 -14.37 2.16 -24.20
N ASN A 79 -13.44 2.56 -23.32
CA ASN A 79 -12.21 1.83 -23.07
C ASN A 79 -12.32 1.05 -21.74
N PRO A 80 -12.85 -0.19 -21.76
CA PRO A 80 -12.98 -1.00 -20.55
C PRO A 80 -11.62 -1.43 -19.99
N GLU A 81 -10.55 -1.46 -20.79
CA GLU A 81 -9.21 -1.86 -20.34
C GLU A 81 -8.56 -0.81 -19.42
N ALA A 82 -9.10 0.41 -19.37
CA ALA A 82 -8.58 1.47 -18.51
C ALA A 82 -8.70 1.19 -17.01
N ILE A 83 -9.47 0.19 -16.59
CA ILE A 83 -9.46 -0.35 -15.22
C ILE A 83 -8.10 -0.96 -14.82
N TYR A 84 -7.30 -1.41 -15.79
CA TYR A 84 -5.99 -2.03 -15.57
C TYR A 84 -4.79 -1.08 -15.67
N LEU A 85 -5.02 0.18 -16.09
CA LEU A 85 -4.09 1.28 -15.83
C LEU A 85 -4.00 1.53 -14.33
#